data_AF-A0A7C1JW46-F1
#
_entry.id   AF-A0A7C1JW46-F1
#
_cell.length_a   1.000
_cell.length_b   1.000
_cell.length_c   1.000
_cell.angle_alpha   90.00
_cell.angle_beta   90.00
_cell.angle_gamma   90.00
#
_symmetry.space_group_name_H-M   'P 1'
#
loop_
_entity.id
_entity.type
_entity.pdbx_description
1 polymer ?
#
loop_
_entity_poly.entity_id
_entity_poly.type
_entity_poly.pdbx_seq_one_letter_code
_entity_poly.pdbx_strand_id
1 'polypeptide(L)'
;MQKRFRALRVIGTIFKVLAWIDLILGILGAVGVLIFGVLGGIRLGGALGQREGALQGLAAGGLSGLGTALVILLLTLLYFLILYATGEAIYLALAVEENTREAALLLREMR
;
A
#
# COMPACT_ATOMS: atom_id res chain seq x y z
N MET A 1 -8.16 4.75 32.65
CA MET A 1 -8.11 5.16 31.23
C MET A 1 -9.50 5.07 30.63
N GLN A 2 -10.12 6.23 30.37
CA GLN A 2 -11.50 6.33 29.89
C GLN A 2 -11.63 5.64 28.54
N LYS A 3 -12.71 4.86 28.34
CA LYS A 3 -12.97 3.96 27.20
C LYS A 3 -12.76 4.58 25.79
N ARG A 4 -12.66 5.90 25.68
CA ARG A 4 -12.54 6.69 24.45
C ARG A 4 -11.21 6.50 23.70
N PHE A 5 -10.07 6.43 24.39
CA PHE A 5 -8.76 6.26 23.71
C PHE A 5 -8.50 4.83 23.22
N ARG A 6 -9.22 3.84 23.77
CA ARG A 6 -9.14 2.46 23.29
C ARG A 6 -9.64 2.33 21.85
N ALA A 7 -10.67 3.10 21.46
CA ALA A 7 -11.18 3.11 20.09
C ALA A 7 -10.13 3.65 19.10
N LEU A 8 -9.48 4.78 19.42
CA LEU A 8 -8.42 5.35 18.56
C LEU A 8 -7.24 4.39 18.41
N ARG A 9 -6.84 3.70 19.49
CA ARG A 9 -5.76 2.72 19.44
C ARG A 9 -6.10 1.56 18.49
N VAL A 10 -7.35 1.08 18.52
CA VAL A 10 -7.83 0.04 17.60
C VAL A 10 -7.84 0.56 16.16
N ILE A 11 -8.32 1.79 15.93
CA ILE A 11 -8.30 2.41 14.60
C ILE A 11 -6.87 2.51 14.07
N GLY A 12 -5.92 2.97 14.90
CA GLY A 12 -4.49 3.00 14.54
C GLY A 12 -3.95 1.63 14.13
N THR A 13 -4.29 0.55 14.86
CA THR A 13 -3.94 -0.82 14.47
C THR A 13 -4.55 -1.18 13.12
N ILE A 14 -5.85 -0.89 12.92
CA ILE A 14 -6.57 -1.20 11.69
C ILE A 14 -5.90 -0.53 10.49
N PHE A 15 -5.52 0.75 10.58
CA PHE A 15 -4.80 1.43 9.50
C PHE A 15 -3.48 0.74 9.14
N LYS A 16 -2.70 0.31 10.13
CA LYS A 16 -1.45 -0.44 9.87
C LYS A 16 -1.72 -1.80 9.23
N VAL A 17 -2.73 -2.53 9.68
CA VAL A 17 -3.13 -3.82 9.09
C VAL A 17 -3.60 -3.63 7.65
N LEU A 18 -4.44 -2.62 7.40
CA LEU A 18 -4.91 -2.29 6.05
C LEU A 18 -3.75 -1.88 5.14
N ALA A 19 -2.76 -1.15 5.65
CA ALA A 19 -1.56 -0.83 4.87
C ALA A 19 -0.87 -2.12 4.39
N TRP A 20 -0.61 -3.08 5.27
CA TRP A 20 0.02 -4.35 4.90
C TRP A 20 -0.83 -5.17 3.92
N ILE A 21 -2.15 -5.21 4.11
CA ILE A 21 -3.06 -5.87 3.18
C ILE A 21 -2.96 -5.22 1.79
N ASP A 22 -3.05 -3.89 1.72
CA ASP A 22 -2.96 -3.15 0.47
C ASP A 22 -1.62 -3.36 -0.24
N LEU A 23 -0.51 -3.35 0.50
CA LEU A 23 0.82 -3.64 -0.05
C LEU A 23 0.89 -5.02 -0.70
N ILE A 24 0.40 -6.05 0.00
CA ILE A 24 0.37 -7.43 -0.53
C ILE A 24 -0.50 -7.50 -1.78
N LEU A 25 -1.70 -6.92 -1.74
CA LEU A 25 -2.63 -6.92 -2.88
C LEU A 25 -2.06 -6.14 -4.06
N GLY A 26 -1.40 -5.02 -3.84
CA GLY A 26 -0.77 -4.23 -4.90
C GLY A 26 0.42 -4.95 -5.53
N ILE A 27 1.24 -5.66 -4.75
CA ILE A 27 2.31 -6.52 -5.29
C ILE A 27 1.71 -7.65 -6.14
N LEU A 28 0.70 -8.35 -5.63
CA LEU A 28 0.01 -9.41 -6.38
C LEU A 28 -0.64 -8.87 -7.66
N GLY A 29 -1.24 -7.67 -7.59
CA GLY A 29 -1.82 -6.97 -8.73
C GLY A 29 -0.77 -6.62 -9.78
N ALA A 30 0.39 -6.09 -9.38
CA ALA A 30 1.49 -5.78 -10.30
C ALA A 30 2.03 -7.04 -11.00
N VAL A 31 2.17 -8.16 -10.27
CA VAL A 31 2.54 -9.46 -10.85
C VAL A 31 1.47 -9.93 -11.83
N GLY A 32 0.19 -9.83 -11.46
CA GLY A 32 -0.92 -10.17 -12.33
C GLY A 32 -0.88 -9.37 -13.65
N VAL A 33 -0.72 -8.04 -13.56
CA VAL A 33 -0.61 -7.16 -14.74
C VAL A 33 0.56 -7.56 -15.63
N LEU A 34 1.71 -7.92 -15.05
CA LEU A 34 2.87 -8.36 -15.82
C LEU A 34 2.59 -9.67 -16.57
N ILE A 35 1.98 -10.66 -15.90
CA ILE A 35 1.58 -11.93 -16.51
C ILE A 35 0.56 -11.71 -17.62
N PHE A 36 -0.49 -10.94 -17.37
CA PHE A 36 -1.53 -10.65 -18.36
C PHE A 36 -1.02 -9.81 -19.52
N GLY A 37 -0.09 -8.87 -19.28
CA GLY A 37 0.55 -8.08 -20.32
C GLY A 37 1.36 -8.95 -21.30
N VAL A 38 2.15 -9.88 -20.76
CA VAL A 38 2.92 -10.83 -21.59
C VAL A 38 2.00 -11.79 -22.33
N LEU A 39 1.05 -12.43 -21.64
CA LEU A 39 0.13 -13.39 -22.25
C LEU A 39 -0.77 -12.73 -23.32
N GLY A 40 -1.27 -11.52 -23.05
CA GLY A 40 -2.07 -10.73 -23.97
C GLY A 40 -1.28 -10.34 -25.21
N GLY A 41 -0.04 -9.89 -25.04
CA GLY A 41 0.86 -9.56 -26.15
C GLY A 41 1.13 -10.74 -27.08
N ILE A 42 1.35 -11.94 -26.53
CA ILE A 42 1.54 -13.18 -27.31
C ILE A 42 0.27 -13.52 -28.11
N ARG A 43 -0.91 -13.44 -27.48
CA ARG A 43 -2.20 -13.79 -28.12
C ARG A 43 -2.52 -12.85 -29.28
N LEU A 44 -2.35 -11.54 -29.08
CA LEU A 44 -2.56 -10.54 -30.13
C LEU A 44 -1.55 -10.69 -31.28
N GLY A 45 -0.26 -10.87 -30.96
CA GLY A 45 0.78 -11.05 -31.97
C GLY A 45 0.61 -12.33 -32.80
N GLY A 46 0.15 -13.42 -32.17
CA GLY A 46 -0.12 -14.69 -32.86
C GLY A 46 -1.40 -14.68 -33.73
N ALA A 47 -2.43 -13.92 -33.34
CA ALA A 47 -3.66 -13.79 -34.11
C ALA A 47 -3.46 -13.06 -35.47
N LEU A 48 -2.42 -12.23 -35.58
CA LEU A 48 -2.06 -11.54 -36.81
C LEU A 48 -1.30 -12.42 -37.83
N GLY A 49 -1.10 -13.71 -37.53
CA GLY A 49 -0.61 -14.72 -38.49
C GLY A 49 0.85 -14.58 -38.91
N GLN A 50 1.58 -13.60 -38.39
CA GLN A 50 3.00 -13.38 -38.69
C GLN A 50 3.85 -13.84 -37.51
N ARG A 51 4.82 -14.72 -37.77
CA ARG A 51 5.82 -15.13 -36.77
C ARG A 51 6.60 -13.93 -36.22
N GLU A 52 6.77 -12.90 -37.03
CA GLU A 52 7.31 -11.59 -36.63
C GLU A 52 6.33 -10.81 -35.73
N GLY A 53 5.03 -10.84 -36.04
CA GLY A 53 3.98 -10.24 -35.22
C GLY A 53 3.86 -10.84 -33.81
N ALA A 54 4.13 -12.14 -33.65
CA ALA A 54 4.19 -12.79 -32.34
C ALA A 54 5.35 -12.26 -31.48
N LEU A 55 6.55 -12.09 -32.06
CA LEU A 55 7.71 -11.52 -31.37
C LEU A 55 7.51 -10.03 -31.05
N GLN A 56 6.91 -9.28 -31.96
CA GLN A 56 6.59 -7.87 -31.78
C GLN A 56 5.51 -7.67 -30.70
N GLY A 57 4.49 -8.53 -30.66
CA GLY A 57 3.46 -8.56 -29.63
C GLY A 57 4.01 -8.93 -28.25
N LEU A 58 4.99 -9.83 -28.18
CA LEU A 58 5.69 -10.18 -26.94
C LEU A 58 6.51 -9.00 -26.40
N ALA A 59 7.25 -8.32 -27.28
CA ALA A 59 8.01 -7.14 -26.92
C ALA A 59 7.09 -5.99 -26.46
N ALA A 60 6.05 -5.68 -27.23
CA ALA A 60 5.11 -4.60 -26.90
C ALA A 60 4.30 -4.89 -25.62
N GLY A 61 3.77 -6.11 -25.47
CA GLY A 61 3.02 -6.55 -24.28
C GLY A 61 3.91 -6.65 -23.03
N GLY A 62 5.15 -7.11 -23.19
CA GLY A 62 6.13 -7.16 -22.10
C GLY A 62 6.58 -5.77 -21.63
N LEU A 63 6.91 -4.85 -22.55
CA LEU A 63 7.31 -3.48 -22.22
C LEU A 63 6.18 -2.69 -21.55
N SER A 64 4.98 -2.75 -22.12
CA SER A 64 3.80 -2.08 -21.54
C SER A 64 3.38 -2.67 -20.20
N GLY A 65 3.39 -4.00 -20.08
CA GLY A 65 3.12 -4.72 -18.83
C GLY A 65 4.12 -4.38 -17.74
N LEU A 66 5.42 -4.35 -18.07
CA LEU A 66 6.48 -3.97 -17.13
C LEU A 66 6.33 -2.51 -16.69
N GLY A 67 6.13 -1.58 -17.63
CA GLY A 67 5.93 -0.17 -17.30
C GLY A 67 4.73 0.05 -16.38
N THR A 68 3.61 -0.61 -16.68
CA THR A 68 2.40 -0.53 -15.85
C THR A 68 2.60 -1.14 -14.47
N ALA A 69 3.25 -2.31 -14.39
CA ALA A 69 3.57 -2.95 -13.11
C ALA A 69 4.46 -2.08 -12.22
N LEU A 70 5.47 -1.40 -12.80
CA LEU A 70 6.33 -0.47 -12.06
C LEU A 70 5.56 0.74 -11.51
N VAL A 71 4.67 1.32 -12.31
CA VAL A 71 3.80 2.41 -11.84
C VAL A 71 2.88 1.94 -10.72
N ILE A 72 2.28 0.75 -10.85
CA ILE A 72 1.44 0.17 -9.79
C ILE A 72 2.25 -0.02 -8.52
N LEU A 73 3.43 -0.64 -8.59
CA LEU A 73 4.28 -0.85 -7.42
C LEU A 73 4.66 0.47 -6.74
N LEU A 74 4.98 1.50 -7.51
CA LEU A 74 5.31 2.82 -6.96
C LEU A 74 4.11 3.44 -6.23
N LEU A 75 2.92 3.39 -6.84
CA LEU A 75 1.70 3.93 -6.24
C LEU A 75 1.27 3.13 -5.01
N THR A 76 1.35 1.79 -5.06
CA THR A 76 1.10 0.92 -3.91
C THR A 76 2.07 1.22 -2.77
N LEU A 77 3.36 1.38 -3.05
CA LEU A 77 4.35 1.70 -2.03
C LEU A 77 4.08 3.07 -1.38
N LEU A 78 3.74 4.07 -2.19
CA LEU A 78 3.39 5.40 -1.69
C LEU A 78 2.13 5.36 -0.82
N TYR A 79 1.10 4.64 -1.27
CA TYR A 79 -0.16 4.50 -0.55
C TYR A 79 -0.01 3.69 0.75
N PHE A 80 0.79 2.62 0.73
CA PHE A 80 1.22 1.89 1.92
C PHE A 80 1.84 2.83 2.96
N LEU A 81 2.78 3.69 2.53
CA LEU A 81 3.45 4.62 3.42
C LEU A 81 2.47 5.61 4.05
N ILE A 82 1.53 6.15 3.26
CA ILE A 82 0.51 7.08 3.74
C ILE A 82 -0.40 6.40 4.78
N LEU A 83 -0.91 5.20 4.49
CA LEU A 83 -1.77 4.45 5.40
C LEU A 83 -1.04 4.09 6.70
N TYR A 84 0.18 3.57 6.59
CA TYR A 84 0.99 3.18 7.74
C TYR A 84 1.34 4.39 8.62
N ALA A 85 1.79 5.48 7.99
CA ALA A 85 2.13 6.73 8.68
C ALA A 85 0.90 7.36 9.35
N THR A 86 -0.29 7.27 8.75
CA THR A 86 -1.54 7.71 9.37
C THR A 86 -1.84 6.91 10.63
N GLY A 87 -1.65 5.58 10.59
CA GLY A 87 -1.74 4.73 11.76
C GLY A 87 -0.76 5.16 12.86
N GLU A 88 0.52 5.37 12.53
CA GLU A 88 1.54 5.86 13.48
C GLU A 88 1.23 7.24 14.05
N ALA A 89 0.71 8.16 13.24
CA ALA A 89 0.34 9.50 13.70
C ALA A 89 -0.75 9.44 14.78
N ILE A 90 -1.69 8.50 14.69
CA ILE A 90 -2.70 8.27 15.74
C ILE A 90 -2.04 7.80 17.04
N TYR A 91 -1.10 6.86 16.97
CA TYR A 91 -0.37 6.41 18.17
C TYR A 91 0.46 7.52 18.78
N LEU A 92 1.12 8.33 17.96
CA LEU A 92 1.89 9.48 18.41
C LEU A 92 0.99 10.49 19.14
N ALA A 93 -0.16 10.83 18.57
CA ALA A 93 -1.11 11.74 19.20
C ALA A 93 -1.63 11.21 20.55
N LEU A 94 -1.91 9.90 20.64
CA LEU A 94 -2.28 9.24 21.89
C LEU A 94 -1.17 9.33 22.95
N ALA A 95 0.08 9.08 22.55
CA ALA A 95 1.22 9.16 23.46
C ALA A 95 1.44 10.58 23.98
N VAL A 96 1.26 11.60 23.14
CA VAL A 96 1.33 13.01 23.55
C VAL A 96 0.24 13.35 24.57
N GLU A 97 -0.99 12.87 24.37
CA GLU A 97 -2.10 13.07 25.32
C GLU A 97 -1.84 12.39 26.66
N GLU A 98 -1.38 11.14 26.64
CA GLU A 98 -1.05 10.39 27.86
C GLU A 98 0.06 11.09 28.66
N ASN A 99 1.15 11.49 28.01
CA ASN A 99 2.26 12.21 28.67
C ASN A 99 1.84 13.58 29.22
N THR A 100 1.03 14.34 28.47
CA THR A 100 0.56 15.67 28.90
C THR A 100 -0.38 15.55 30.12
N ARG A 101 -1.22 14.52 30.14
CA ARG A 101 -2.13 14.24 31.28
C ARG A 101 -1.34 13.85 32.53
N GLU A 102 -0.33 13.00 32.40
CA GLU A 102 0.54 12.61 33.51
C GLU A 102 1.33 13.81 34.05
N ALA A 103 1.91 14.63 33.18
CA ALA A 103 2.59 15.86 33.59
C ALA A 103 1.66 16.81 34.36
N ALA A 104 0.41 16.98 33.89
CA ALA A 104 -0.58 17.81 34.57
C ALA A 104 -1.00 17.25 35.95
N LEU A 105 -1.03 15.93 36.12
CA LEU A 105 -1.31 15.29 37.41
C LEU A 105 -0.14 15.51 38.39
N LEU A 106 1.10 15.26 37.96
CA LEU A 106 2.29 15.49 38.80
C LEU A 106 2.41 16.94 39.25
N LEU A 107 2.12 17.91 38.36
CA LEU A 107 2.10 19.34 38.71
C LEU A 107 1.04 19.70 39.75
N ARG A 108 -0.08 18.97 39.80
CA ARG A 108 -1.12 19.16 40.82
C ARG A 108 -0.73 18.56 42.16
N GLU A 109 -0.02 17.44 42.16
CA GLU A 109 0.46 16.79 43.39
C GLU A 109 1.61 17.58 44.06
N MET A 110 2.33 18.40 43.30
CA MET A 110 3.39 19.27 43.82
C MET A 110 2.90 20.62 44.40
N ARG A 111 1.59 20.95 44.27
CA ARG A 111 0.98 22.17 44.83
C ARG A 111 0.22 21.85 46.11
#